data_AF-A0A4D6NEH6-F1
#
_entry.id   AF-A0A4D6NEH6-F1
#
_cell.length_a   1.000
_cell.length_b   1.000
_cell.length_c   1.000
_cell.angle_alpha   90.00
_cell.angle_beta   90.00
_cell.angle_gamma   90.00
#
_symmetry.space_group_name_H-M   'P 1'
#
loop_
_entity.id
_entity.type
_entity.pdbx_description
1 polymer ?
#
loop_
_entity_poly.entity_id
_entity_poly.type
_entity_poly.pdbx_seq_one_letter_code
_entity_poly.pdbx_strand_id
1 'polypeptide(L)'
;MSLNAHEDLATEVEESPSFPPSISLDNVQEMVRNNPFQVPERYLASQEELEKANYMPHLSSEIPVINLELLLNGNKEELLKLDVACKEWGFFQKMKDAASEFFNLPIEEKNKYAMPSNEIHGYGKTGAISGEKSS
;
A
#
# COMPACT_ATOMS: atom_id res chain seq x y z
N MET A 1 -17.70 60.63 -1.58
CA MET A 1 -18.05 59.30 -1.04
C MET A 1 -16.77 58.48 -1.06
N SER A 2 -16.22 58.24 0.12
CA SER A 2 -15.06 57.39 0.35
C SER A 2 -15.41 55.95 0.08
N LEU A 3 -14.54 55.20 -0.60
CA LEU A 3 -14.38 53.77 -0.39
C LEU A 3 -12.89 53.43 -0.62
N ASN A 4 -12.15 53.32 0.48
CA ASN A 4 -10.94 52.50 0.52
C ASN A 4 -11.43 51.06 0.62
N ALA A 5 -11.19 50.25 -0.42
CA ALA A 5 -11.23 48.80 -0.28
C ALA A 5 -9.88 48.38 0.30
N HIS A 6 -9.87 48.03 1.58
CA HIS A 6 -8.75 47.32 2.19
C HIS A 6 -8.78 45.89 1.65
N GLU A 7 -7.70 45.54 0.98
CA GLU A 7 -7.34 44.21 0.51
C GLU A 7 -6.92 43.39 1.74
N ASP A 8 -7.85 42.57 2.28
CA ASP A 8 -7.50 41.52 3.24
C ASP A 8 -7.27 40.22 2.47
N LEU A 9 -6.02 39.98 2.12
CA LEU A 9 -5.52 38.69 1.67
C LEU A 9 -5.53 37.73 2.87
N ALA A 10 -6.66 37.06 3.09
CA ALA A 10 -6.71 35.90 3.95
C ALA A 10 -5.82 34.82 3.32
N THR A 11 -4.68 34.56 3.94
CA THR A 11 -3.80 33.46 3.57
C THR A 11 -4.50 32.20 4.07
N GLU A 12 -5.18 31.49 3.18
CA GLU A 12 -5.73 30.16 3.48
C GLU A 12 -4.55 29.24 3.76
N VAL A 13 -4.32 28.95 5.04
CA VAL A 13 -3.39 27.91 5.45
C VAL A 13 -4.11 26.60 5.17
N GLU A 14 -3.78 25.97 4.05
CA GLU A 14 -4.20 24.61 3.70
C GLU A 14 -3.74 23.65 4.81
N GLU A 15 -4.58 23.46 5.82
CA GLU A 15 -4.35 22.48 6.89
C GLU A 15 -4.59 21.09 6.30
N SER A 16 -3.50 20.36 6.04
CA SER A 16 -3.54 18.99 5.55
C SER A 16 -4.39 18.11 6.49
N PRO A 17 -5.28 17.24 5.97
CA PRO A 17 -6.10 16.39 6.82
C PRO A 17 -5.23 15.57 7.79
N SER A 18 -5.31 15.85 9.09
CA SER A 18 -4.61 15.09 10.12
C SER A 18 -5.31 13.76 10.31
N PHE A 19 -4.57 12.65 10.13
CA PHE A 19 -5.12 11.31 10.37
C PHE A 19 -5.11 11.00 11.87
N PRO A 20 -6.04 10.14 12.35
CA PRO A 20 -6.00 9.67 13.72
C PRO A 20 -4.65 8.99 13.99
N PRO A 21 -4.08 9.14 15.21
CA PRO A 21 -2.84 8.48 15.56
C PRO A 21 -2.94 6.98 15.29
N SER A 22 -1.85 6.39 14.81
CA SER A 22 -1.76 4.95 14.60
C SER A 22 -0.59 4.34 15.36
N ILE A 23 -0.72 3.07 15.72
CA ILE A 23 0.37 2.34 16.40
C ILE A 23 1.28 1.78 15.32
N SER A 24 2.58 2.11 15.39
CA SER A 24 3.59 1.48 14.53
C SER A 24 3.73 0.01 14.88
N LEU A 25 3.55 -0.88 13.91
CA LEU A 25 3.78 -2.31 14.07
C LEU A 25 5.22 -2.68 13.72
N ASP A 26 5.70 -3.75 14.34
CA ASP A 26 7.02 -4.31 14.06
C ASP A 26 7.20 -4.66 12.59
N ASN A 27 8.42 -4.45 12.09
CA ASN A 27 8.79 -4.79 10.74
C ASN A 27 8.85 -6.31 10.56
N VAL A 28 7.93 -6.86 9.77
CA VAL A 28 7.84 -8.31 9.54
C VAL A 28 9.10 -8.87 8.87
N GLN A 29 9.74 -8.11 7.97
CA GLN A 29 10.98 -8.55 7.30
C GLN A 29 12.12 -8.72 8.32
N GLU A 30 12.28 -7.79 9.26
CA GLU A 30 13.27 -7.90 10.33
C GLU A 30 12.91 -8.98 11.35
N MET A 31 11.62 -9.15 11.68
CA MET A 31 11.17 -10.25 12.55
C MET A 31 11.56 -11.62 11.98
N VAL A 32 11.30 -11.84 10.68
CA VAL A 32 11.63 -13.11 10.01
C VAL A 32 13.14 -13.31 9.92
N ARG A 33 13.93 -12.25 9.67
CA ARG A 33 15.41 -12.30 9.68
C ARG A 33 15.97 -12.72 11.04
N ASN A 34 15.35 -12.27 12.13
CA ASN A 34 15.77 -12.59 13.50
C ASN A 34 15.32 -13.98 13.95
N ASN A 35 14.04 -14.32 13.77
CA ASN A 35 13.50 -15.64 14.12
C ASN A 35 12.28 -16.01 13.23
N PRO A 36 12.46 -16.84 12.20
CA PRO A 36 11.38 -17.15 11.25
C PRO A 36 10.28 -18.05 11.82
N PHE A 37 10.51 -18.69 12.98
CA PHE A 37 9.55 -19.62 13.58
C PHE A 37 8.59 -18.98 14.58
N GLN A 38 8.81 -17.71 14.94
CA GLN A 38 8.00 -17.01 15.93
C GLN A 38 7.03 -16.06 15.23
N VAL A 39 5.81 -16.53 15.03
CA VAL A 39 4.70 -15.72 14.49
C VAL A 39 3.89 -15.16 15.66
N PRO A 40 3.79 -13.82 15.83
CA PRO A 40 2.92 -13.25 16.86
C PRO A 40 1.45 -13.59 16.63
N GLU A 41 0.70 -13.76 17.71
CA GLU A 41 -0.73 -14.13 17.68
C GLU A 41 -1.59 -13.23 16.80
N ARG A 42 -1.25 -11.93 16.72
CA ARG A 42 -1.93 -10.94 15.86
C ARG A 42 -1.86 -11.24 14.34
N TYR A 43 -1.00 -12.17 13.91
CA TYR A 43 -0.87 -12.61 12.52
C TYR A 43 -1.46 -14.00 12.27
N LEU A 44 -1.97 -14.67 13.31
CA LEU A 44 -2.63 -15.96 13.15
C LEU A 44 -4.02 -15.72 12.55
N ALA A 45 -4.25 -16.32 11.38
CA ALA A 45 -5.56 -16.33 10.75
C ALA A 45 -6.53 -17.22 11.54
N SER A 46 -7.80 -16.85 11.54
CA SER A 46 -8.87 -17.69 12.05
C SER A 46 -9.05 -18.94 11.18
N GLN A 47 -9.69 -19.97 11.75
CA GLN A 47 -9.98 -21.21 11.04
C GLN A 47 -10.80 -20.98 9.76
N GLU A 48 -11.76 -20.05 9.78
CA GLU A 48 -12.58 -19.72 8.61
C GLU A 48 -11.76 -19.06 7.49
N GLU A 49 -10.82 -18.17 7.83
CA GLU A 49 -9.91 -17.54 6.87
C GLU A 49 -8.98 -18.58 6.23
N LEU A 50 -8.52 -19.54 7.01
CA LEU A 50 -7.67 -20.62 6.53
C LEU A 50 -8.42 -21.54 5.55
N GLU A 51 -9.67 -21.86 5.84
CA GLU A 51 -10.53 -22.66 4.94
C GLU A 51 -10.79 -21.95 3.61
N LYS A 52 -10.99 -20.64 3.63
CA LYS A 52 -11.09 -19.82 2.40
C LYS A 52 -9.78 -19.79 1.62
N ALA A 53 -8.64 -19.65 2.29
CA ALA A 53 -7.33 -19.62 1.64
C ALA A 53 -6.97 -20.97 0.98
N ASN A 54 -7.39 -22.08 1.59
CA ASN A 54 -7.18 -23.43 1.04
C ASN A 54 -8.06 -23.73 -0.18
N TYR A 55 -9.12 -22.95 -0.41
CA TYR A 55 -9.88 -22.99 -1.65
C TYR A 55 -9.11 -22.24 -2.75
N MET A 56 -8.13 -22.90 -3.36
CA MET A 56 -7.47 -22.42 -4.56
C MET A 56 -8.08 -23.07 -5.80
N PRO A 57 -9.03 -22.42 -6.50
CA PRO A 57 -9.24 -22.73 -7.91
C PRO A 57 -7.89 -22.50 -8.64
N HIS A 58 -7.56 -23.35 -9.60
CA HIS A 58 -6.29 -23.34 -10.36
C HIS A 58 -6.11 -22.09 -11.25
N LEU A 59 -6.08 -20.89 -10.66
CA LEU A 59 -6.05 -19.60 -11.37
C LEU A 59 -4.64 -19.09 -11.67
N SER A 60 -3.58 -19.80 -11.28
CA SER A 60 -2.22 -19.23 -11.33
C SER A 60 -1.63 -19.11 -12.73
N SER A 61 -2.23 -19.76 -13.75
CA SER A 61 -1.74 -19.70 -15.14
C SER A 61 -2.41 -18.63 -16.01
N GLU A 62 -3.42 -17.93 -15.51
CA GLU A 62 -4.33 -17.16 -16.37
C GLU A 62 -4.26 -15.63 -16.18
N ILE A 63 -3.53 -15.13 -15.17
CA ILE A 63 -3.46 -13.69 -14.90
C ILE A 63 -2.74 -12.96 -16.06
N PRO A 64 -3.37 -11.98 -16.71
CA PRO A 64 -2.76 -11.26 -17.82
C PRO A 64 -1.51 -10.49 -17.36
N VAL A 65 -0.40 -10.64 -18.09
CA VAL A 65 0.82 -9.85 -17.88
C VAL A 65 0.92 -8.78 -18.98
N ILE A 66 0.94 -7.50 -18.62
CA ILE A 66 1.02 -6.39 -19.56
C ILE A 66 2.45 -5.85 -19.61
N ASN A 67 3.02 -5.78 -20.81
CA ASN A 67 4.28 -5.11 -21.06
C ASN A 67 4.03 -3.62 -21.32
N LEU A 68 4.27 -2.80 -20.29
CA LEU A 68 4.03 -1.36 -20.40
C LEU A 68 4.96 -0.65 -21.38
N GLU A 69 6.18 -1.14 -21.60
CA GLU A 69 7.11 -0.52 -22.55
C GLU A 69 6.55 -0.65 -23.97
N LEU A 70 6.11 -1.86 -24.34
CA LEU A 70 5.46 -2.10 -25.62
C LEU A 70 4.15 -1.34 -25.77
N LEU A 71 3.35 -1.28 -24.70
CA LEU A 71 2.11 -0.50 -24.68
C LEU A 71 2.36 0.99 -24.94
N LEU A 72 3.35 1.60 -24.26
CA LEU A 72 3.73 3.00 -24.46
C LEU A 72 4.26 3.28 -25.87
N ASN A 73 4.88 2.28 -26.49
CA ASN A 73 5.33 2.33 -27.89
C ASN A 73 4.19 2.11 -28.91
N GLY A 74 2.93 2.03 -28.45
CA GLY A 74 1.76 1.92 -29.32
C GLY A 74 1.47 0.50 -29.83
N ASN A 75 2.00 -0.54 -29.16
CA ASN A 75 1.70 -1.92 -29.51
C ASN A 75 0.21 -2.22 -29.31
N LYS A 76 -0.48 -2.59 -30.39
CA LYS A 76 -1.92 -2.87 -30.39
C LYS A 76 -2.29 -4.16 -29.66
N GLU A 77 -1.41 -5.16 -29.66
CA GLU A 77 -1.65 -6.44 -28.98
C GLU A 77 -1.65 -6.25 -27.46
N GLU A 78 -0.69 -5.48 -26.93
CA GLU A 78 -0.67 -5.13 -25.51
C GLU A 78 -1.87 -4.26 -25.10
N LEU A 79 -2.33 -3.37 -25.99
CA LEU A 79 -3.53 -2.58 -25.74
C LEU A 79 -4.79 -3.46 -25.66
N LEU A 80 -4.95 -4.42 -26.59
CA LEU A 80 -6.05 -5.38 -26.56
C LEU A 80 -5.98 -6.28 -25.32
N LYS A 81 -4.77 -6.72 -24.95
CA LYS A 81 -4.54 -7.51 -23.75
C LYS A 81 -4.93 -6.76 -22.48
N LEU A 82 -4.62 -5.46 -22.41
CA LEU A 82 -5.05 -4.59 -21.32
C LEU A 82 -6.58 -4.45 -21.26
N ASP A 83 -7.24 -4.24 -22.41
CA ASP A 83 -8.69 -4.14 -22.49
C ASP A 83 -9.40 -5.41 -22.00
N VAL A 84 -8.93 -6.58 -22.46
CA VAL A 84 -9.43 -7.88 -22.00
C VAL A 84 -9.18 -8.09 -20.51
N ALA A 85 -7.97 -7.76 -20.02
CA ALA A 85 -7.66 -7.87 -18.61
C ALA A 85 -8.57 -6.99 -17.73
N CYS A 86 -8.82 -5.74 -18.13
CA CYS A 86 -9.72 -4.86 -17.39
C CYS A 86 -11.17 -5.36 -17.38
N LYS A 87 -11.64 -5.98 -18.48
CA LYS A 87 -13.03 -6.45 -18.61
C LYS A 87 -13.29 -7.79 -17.93
N GLU A 88 -12.41 -8.76 -18.14
CA GLU A 88 -12.63 -10.15 -17.73
C GLU A 88 -11.97 -10.46 -16.38
N TRP A 89 -10.84 -9.82 -16.08
CA TRP A 89 -10.06 -10.10 -14.87
C TRP A 89 -10.27 -9.05 -13.79
N GLY A 90 -10.36 -7.77 -14.17
CA GLY A 90 -10.32 -6.65 -13.22
C GLY A 90 -8.94 -6.43 -12.59
N PHE A 91 -7.93 -7.23 -12.95
CA PHE A 91 -6.55 -7.07 -12.53
C PHE A 91 -5.59 -7.66 -13.57
N PHE A 92 -4.34 -7.20 -13.54
CA PHE A 92 -3.26 -7.69 -14.39
C PHE A 92 -1.91 -7.47 -13.70
N GLN A 93 -0.90 -8.21 -14.14
CA GLN A 93 0.47 -8.00 -13.71
C GLN A 93 1.16 -6.98 -14.62
N LYS A 94 1.92 -6.09 -13.99
CA LYS A 94 2.95 -5.27 -14.63
C LYS A 94 4.30 -5.88 -14.23
N MET A 95 5.28 -5.95 -15.13
CA MET A 95 6.65 -6.31 -14.73
C MET A 95 7.12 -5.36 -13.60
N LYS A 96 7.48 -5.94 -12.45
CA LYS A 96 7.79 -5.21 -11.21
C LYS A 96 9.21 -5.55 -10.75
N ASP A 97 10.18 -4.72 -11.14
CA ASP A 97 11.56 -4.83 -10.64
C ASP A 97 11.84 -3.81 -9.52
N ALA A 98 11.35 -2.56 -9.67
CA ALA A 98 11.67 -1.46 -8.76
C ALA A 98 11.24 -1.67 -7.29
N ALA A 99 10.12 -2.37 -7.03
CA ALA A 99 9.68 -2.62 -5.66
C ALA A 99 10.64 -3.58 -4.93
N SER A 100 11.14 -4.61 -5.62
CA SER A 100 12.08 -5.58 -5.05
C SER A 100 13.37 -4.89 -4.61
N GLU A 101 13.89 -3.99 -5.46
CA GLU A 101 15.11 -3.22 -5.17
C GLU A 101 14.98 -2.43 -3.87
N PHE A 102 13.86 -1.74 -3.65
CA PHE A 102 13.62 -0.98 -2.42
C PHE A 102 13.56 -1.88 -1.17
N PHE A 103 12.84 -3.00 -1.22
CA PHE A 103 12.71 -3.89 -0.04
C PHE A 103 14.01 -4.64 0.29
N ASN A 104 14.94 -4.73 -0.65
CA ASN A 104 16.28 -5.28 -0.44
C ASN A 104 17.25 -4.30 0.23
N LEU A 105 16.91 -3.01 0.34
CA LEU A 105 17.73 -2.03 1.05
C LEU A 105 17.83 -2.35 2.55
N PRO A 106 18.91 -1.90 3.22
CA PRO A 106 19.04 -1.94 4.68
C PRO A 106 17.86 -1.26 5.37
N ILE A 107 17.55 -1.68 6.61
CA ILE A 107 16.40 -1.14 7.35
C ILE A 107 16.58 0.35 7.64
N GLU A 108 17.82 0.82 7.81
CA GLU A 108 18.17 2.22 8.02
C GLU A 108 17.77 3.09 6.82
N GLU A 109 18.00 2.58 5.60
CA GLU A 109 17.63 3.28 4.36
C GLU A 109 16.11 3.32 4.17
N LYS A 110 15.40 2.23 4.49
CA LYS A 110 13.94 2.17 4.42
C LYS A 110 13.28 3.07 5.47
N ASN A 111 13.85 3.16 6.66
CA ASN A 111 13.34 3.98 7.76
C ASN A 111 13.50 5.50 7.54
N LYS A 112 14.31 5.94 6.56
CA LYS A 112 14.30 7.36 6.13
C LYS A 112 12.95 7.80 5.60
N TYR A 113 12.15 6.85 5.13
CA TYR A 113 10.80 7.08 4.62
C TYR A 113 9.74 6.65 5.63
N ALA A 114 10.07 6.45 6.90
CA ALA A 114 9.15 5.91 7.89
C ALA A 114 7.85 6.75 7.98
N MET A 115 6.72 6.06 8.06
CA MET A 115 5.40 6.70 8.18
C MET A 115 5.24 7.38 9.56
N PRO A 116 5.01 8.70 9.62
CA PRO A 116 4.67 9.41 10.86
C PRO A 116 3.33 8.94 11.44
N SER A 117 3.13 9.09 12.76
CA SER A 117 1.93 8.58 13.45
C SER A 117 0.62 9.23 13.03
N ASN A 118 0.67 10.45 12.49
CA ASN A 118 -0.46 11.28 12.06
C ASN A 118 -0.59 11.37 10.53
N GLU A 119 0.15 10.55 9.79
CA GLU A 119 0.15 10.50 8.33
C GLU A 119 -0.09 9.06 7.83
N ILE A 120 -0.45 8.92 6.56
CA ILE A 120 -0.68 7.62 5.90
C ILE A 120 0.35 7.30 4.81
N HIS A 121 1.28 8.22 4.55
CA HIS A 121 2.32 8.05 3.55
C HIS A 121 3.64 7.66 4.23
N GLY A 122 4.37 6.73 3.61
CA GLY A 122 5.68 6.29 4.09
C GLY A 122 5.78 4.77 4.28
N TYR A 123 6.95 4.36 4.74
CA TYR A 123 7.33 2.99 5.03
C TYR A 123 6.92 2.61 6.46
N GLY A 124 6.09 1.57 6.59
CA GLY A 124 5.64 1.10 7.88
C GLY A 124 4.23 0.53 7.79
N LYS A 125 3.87 -0.32 8.76
CA LYS A 125 2.50 -0.81 8.91
C LYS A 125 1.87 -0.14 10.12
N THR A 126 0.70 0.43 9.91
CA THR A 126 -0.11 1.02 10.97
C THR A 126 -1.11 -0.02 11.49
N GLY A 127 -1.20 -0.13 12.81
CA GLY A 127 -2.26 -0.86 13.50
C GLY A 127 -3.40 0.09 13.85
N ALA A 128 -4.63 -0.37 13.70
CA ALA A 128 -5.79 0.37 14.20
C ALA A 128 -5.74 0.43 15.73
N ILE A 129 -5.97 1.62 16.32
CA ILE A 129 -6.23 1.73 17.75
C ILE A 129 -7.65 1.19 17.97
N SER A 130 -7.78 -0.08 18.34
CA SER A 130 -9.06 -0.56 18.88
C SER A 130 -9.24 0.10 20.25
N GLY A 131 -10.29 0.90 20.39
CA GLY A 131 -10.57 1.71 21.58
C GLY A 131 -10.35 0.97 22.91
N GLU A 132 -9.83 1.76 23.83
CA GLU A 132 -9.76 1.54 25.28
C GLU A 132 -10.82 0.55 25.76
N LYS A 133 -10.39 -0.63 26.24
CA LYS A 133 -11.24 -1.45 27.10
C LYS A 133 -11.39 -0.68 28.41
N SER A 134 -12.41 0.17 28.50
CA SER A 134 -12.89 0.66 29.79
C SER A 134 -13.24 -0.55 30.65
N SER A 135 -12.49 -0.70 31.73
CA SER A 135 -12.71 -1.70 32.78
C SER A 135 -13.98 -1.40 33.58
#